data_AF-A0AB35NBF1-F1
#
_entry.id   AF-A0AB35NBF1-F1
#
_cell.length_a   1.000
_cell.length_b   1.000
_cell.length_c   1.000
_cell.angle_alpha   90.00
_cell.angle_beta   90.00
_cell.angle_gamma   90.00
#
_symmetry.space_group_name_H-M   'P 1'
#
loop_
_entity.id
_entity.type
_entity.pdbx_description
1 polymer ?
#
loop_
_entity_poly.entity_id
_entity_poly.type
_entity_poly.pdbx_seq_one_letter_code
_entity_poly.pdbx_strand_id
1 'polypeptide(L)'
;MTSDQLLILPLLDKSVIQTMSNDVGADTCQQLSLLFIHELEQLLQKISLAIEQQQVSDVIDAVHILKNSAALYGAARLAWIASEIHEDTSYTTTELLQRSGDLVNIAQQTLFRYQAHFKDENKRKGFND
;
A
#
# COMPACT_ATOMS: atom_id res chain seq x y z
N MET A 1 11.87 -13.93 -5.12
CA MET A 1 12.84 -12.91 -4.64
C MET A 1 13.25 -13.27 -3.23
N THR A 2 14.49 -13.00 -2.83
CA THR A 2 14.93 -13.22 -1.43
C THR A 2 14.57 -12.03 -0.54
N SER A 3 14.53 -12.22 0.79
CA SER A 3 14.21 -11.17 1.77
C SER A 3 15.10 -9.91 1.68
N ASP A 4 16.33 -10.03 1.17
CA ASP A 4 17.21 -8.89 0.89
C ASP A 4 16.78 -8.05 -0.32
N GLN A 5 16.17 -8.66 -1.34
CA GLN A 5 15.71 -7.95 -2.55
C GLN A 5 14.44 -7.12 -2.28
N LEU A 6 13.67 -7.49 -1.26
CA LEU A 6 12.50 -6.76 -0.77
C LEU A 6 12.84 -5.36 -0.27
N LEU A 7 14.02 -5.17 0.34
CA LEU A 7 14.49 -3.87 0.82
C LEU A 7 14.83 -2.90 -0.31
N ILE A 8 14.98 -3.40 -1.54
CA ILE A 8 15.28 -2.61 -2.74
C ILE A 8 13.99 -2.03 -3.35
N LEU A 9 12.86 -2.74 -3.22
CA LEU A 9 11.58 -2.26 -3.75
C LEU A 9 11.16 -0.97 -3.03
N PRO A 10 10.80 0.10 -3.74
CA PRO A 10 10.39 1.34 -3.08
C PRO A 10 9.06 1.16 -2.36
N LEU A 11 8.93 1.83 -1.20
CA LEU A 11 7.64 2.02 -0.55
C LEU A 11 6.76 3.00 -1.33
N LEU A 12 7.37 3.92 -2.08
CA LEU A 12 6.73 4.87 -2.99
C LEU A 12 7.60 4.99 -4.25
N ASP A 13 7.10 4.48 -5.36
CA ASP A 13 7.76 4.59 -6.66
C ASP A 13 7.38 5.91 -7.34
N LYS A 14 8.31 6.87 -7.28
CA LYS A 14 8.11 8.19 -7.88
C LYS A 14 7.94 8.14 -9.40
N SER A 15 8.46 7.12 -10.08
CA SER A 15 8.31 6.99 -11.54
C SER A 15 6.87 6.65 -11.93
N VAL A 16 6.19 5.84 -11.11
CA VAL A 16 4.76 5.54 -11.27
C VAL A 16 3.92 6.78 -11.00
N ILE A 17 4.22 7.51 -9.92
CA ILE A 17 3.55 8.79 -9.62
C ILE A 17 3.75 9.81 -10.75
N GLN A 18 4.96 9.90 -11.30
CA GLN A 18 5.26 10.80 -12.41
C GLN A 18 4.51 10.41 -13.69
N THR A 19 4.45 9.11 -14.00
CA THR A 19 3.68 8.60 -15.14
C THR A 19 2.19 8.93 -14.98
N MET A 20 1.61 8.63 -13.82
CA MET A 20 0.24 9.00 -13.49
C MET A 20 0.00 10.51 -13.63
N SER A 21 0.91 11.34 -13.12
CA SER A 21 0.82 12.80 -13.27
C SER A 21 0.88 13.26 -14.72
N ASN A 22 1.64 12.58 -15.58
CA ASN A 22 1.71 12.91 -17.00
C ASN A 22 0.41 12.53 -17.74
N ASP A 23 -0.22 11.43 -17.32
CA ASP A 23 -1.43 10.90 -17.97
C ASP A 23 -2.70 11.65 -17.58
N VAL A 24 -2.87 12.00 -16.30
CA VAL A 24 -4.11 12.61 -15.78
C VAL A 24 -3.96 14.07 -15.34
N GLY A 25 -2.74 14.61 -15.38
CA GLY A 25 -2.41 15.94 -14.85
C GLY A 25 -2.11 15.92 -13.34
N ALA A 26 -1.33 16.91 -12.89
CA ALA A 26 -0.80 16.96 -11.52
C ALA A 26 -1.89 17.03 -10.44
N ASP A 27 -2.95 17.79 -10.66
CA ASP A 27 -4.02 17.94 -9.67
C ASP A 27 -4.86 16.66 -9.54
N THR A 28 -5.20 16.02 -10.66
CA THR A 28 -5.89 14.73 -10.66
C THR A 28 -5.04 13.63 -10.03
N CYS A 29 -3.75 13.57 -10.38
CA CYS A 29 -2.78 12.63 -9.79
C CYS A 29 -2.70 12.79 -8.27
N GLN A 30 -2.69 14.04 -7.79
CA GLN A 30 -2.70 14.34 -6.37
C GLN A 30 -3.99 13.86 -5.69
N GLN A 31 -5.16 14.13 -6.28
CA GLN A 31 -6.45 13.66 -5.74
C GLN A 31 -6.54 12.13 -5.69
N LEU A 32 -6.11 11.45 -6.77
CA LEU A 32 -6.06 10.00 -6.83
C LEU A 32 -5.10 9.42 -5.77
N SER A 33 -3.96 10.07 -5.55
CA SER A 33 -3.01 9.65 -4.51
C SER A 33 -3.57 9.84 -3.10
N LEU A 34 -4.35 10.90 -2.85
CA LEU A 34 -5.06 11.10 -1.59
C LEU A 34 -6.17 10.06 -1.38
N LEU A 35 -6.87 9.68 -2.46
CA LEU A 35 -7.85 8.60 -2.41
C LEU A 35 -7.17 7.27 -2.04
N PHE A 36 -6.01 6.97 -2.64
CA PHE A 36 -5.23 5.79 -2.28
C PHE A 36 -4.77 5.80 -0.81
N ILE A 37 -4.32 6.95 -0.30
CA ILE A 37 -3.95 7.11 1.13
C ILE A 37 -5.13 6.75 2.03
N HIS A 38 -6.32 7.27 1.72
CA HIS A 38 -7.52 6.97 2.49
C HIS A 38 -7.93 5.49 2.38
N GLU A 39 -7.91 4.92 1.18
CA GLU A 39 -8.19 3.50 0.96
C GLU A 39 -7.21 2.60 1.73
N LEU A 40 -5.92 2.93 1.72
CA LEU A 40 -4.88 2.21 2.45
C LEU A 40 -5.12 2.23 3.96
N GLU A 41 -5.56 3.36 4.53
CA GLU A 41 -5.93 3.45 5.95
C GLU A 41 -7.11 2.53 6.29
N GLN A 42 -8.15 2.51 5.45
CA GLN A 42 -9.31 1.65 5.65
C GLN A 42 -8.95 0.17 5.54
N LEU A 43 -8.15 -0.21 4.53
CA LEU A 43 -7.69 -1.59 4.34
C LEU A 43 -6.81 -2.05 5.51
N LEU A 44 -5.94 -1.19 6.02
CA LEU A 44 -5.12 -1.48 7.20
C LEU A 44 -5.97 -1.82 8.43
N GLN A 45 -7.01 -1.02 8.68
CA GLN A 45 -7.95 -1.28 9.78
C GLN A 45 -8.70 -2.60 9.57
N LYS A 46 -9.19 -2.86 8.35
CA LYS A 46 -9.89 -4.10 8.01
C LYS A 46 -9.01 -5.33 8.21
N ILE A 47 -7.77 -5.31 7.72
CA ILE A 47 -6.81 -6.41 7.86
C ILE A 47 -6.49 -6.63 9.33
N SER A 48 -6.22 -5.57 10.09
CA SER A 48 -5.86 -5.67 11.52
C SER A 48 -7.01 -6.29 12.33
N LEU A 49 -8.24 -5.83 12.10
CA LEU A 49 -9.43 -6.37 12.75
C LEU A 49 -9.66 -7.84 12.37
N ALA A 50 -9.52 -8.20 11.09
CA ALA A 50 -9.67 -9.57 10.63
C ALA A 50 -8.58 -10.50 11.21
N ILE A 51 -7.36 -10.00 11.42
CA ILE A 51 -6.30 -10.74 12.13
C ILE A 51 -6.69 -10.99 13.59
N GLU A 52 -7.14 -9.95 14.30
CA GLU A 52 -7.59 -10.06 15.71
C GLU A 52 -8.73 -11.06 15.87
N GLN A 53 -9.66 -11.08 14.91
CA GLN A 53 -10.81 -11.99 14.89
C GLN A 53 -10.50 -13.36 14.26
N GLN A 54 -9.26 -13.58 13.80
CA GLN A 54 -8.82 -14.80 13.10
C GLN A 54 -9.69 -15.14 11.87
N GLN A 55 -10.23 -14.13 11.19
CA GLN A 55 -11.05 -14.25 9.99
C GLN A 55 -10.17 -14.34 8.73
N VAL A 56 -9.64 -15.54 8.46
CA VAL A 56 -8.70 -15.77 7.35
C VAL A 56 -9.24 -15.33 5.99
N SER A 57 -10.52 -15.60 5.70
CA SER A 57 -11.13 -15.19 4.42
C SER A 57 -11.11 -13.67 4.25
N ASP A 58 -11.46 -12.93 5.31
CA ASP A 58 -11.49 -11.46 5.28
C ASP A 58 -10.10 -10.86 5.15
N VAL A 59 -9.09 -11.51 5.74
CA VAL A 59 -7.68 -11.15 5.53
C VAL A 59 -7.31 -11.34 4.06
N ILE A 60 -7.58 -12.50 3.46
CA ILE A 60 -7.24 -12.79 2.06
C ILE A 60 -7.90 -11.78 1.11
N ASP A 61 -9.19 -11.51 1.30
CA ASP A 61 -9.93 -10.56 0.47
C ASP A 61 -9.37 -9.15 0.58
N ALA A 62 -9.06 -8.69 1.80
CA ALA A 62 -8.48 -7.37 2.01
C ALA A 62 -7.04 -7.27 1.46
N VAL A 63 -6.24 -8.33 1.58
CA VAL A 63 -4.89 -8.42 0.99
C VAL A 63 -4.96 -8.42 -0.54
N HIS A 64 -5.97 -9.06 -1.14
CA HIS A 64 -6.18 -9.02 -2.59
C HIS A 64 -6.43 -7.60 -3.09
N ILE A 65 -7.31 -6.86 -2.42
CA ILE A 65 -7.60 -5.46 -2.76
C ILE A 65 -6.33 -4.63 -2.60
N LEU A 66 -5.62 -4.81 -1.48
CA LEU A 66 -4.38 -4.10 -1.21
C LEU A 66 -3.31 -4.34 -2.28
N LYS A 67 -3.17 -5.57 -2.77
CA LYS A 67 -2.27 -5.92 -3.88
C LYS A 67 -2.53 -5.05 -5.11
N ASN A 68 -3.80 -5.00 -5.53
CA ASN A 68 -4.19 -4.31 -6.75
C ASN A 68 -4.03 -2.78 -6.61
N SER A 69 -4.52 -2.22 -5.50
CA SER A 69 -4.38 -0.79 -5.23
C SER A 69 -2.91 -0.39 -5.10
N ALA A 70 -2.10 -1.13 -4.34
CA ALA A 70 -0.69 -0.81 -4.17
C ALA A 70 0.09 -0.83 -5.49
N ALA A 71 -0.22 -1.77 -6.39
CA ALA A 71 0.41 -1.83 -7.71
C ALA A 71 0.07 -0.60 -8.57
N LEU A 72 -1.21 -0.20 -8.58
CA LEU A 72 -1.70 0.94 -9.35
C LEU A 72 -1.04 2.26 -8.93
N TYR A 73 -0.83 2.45 -7.62
CA TYR A 73 -0.35 3.72 -7.06
C TYR A 73 1.16 3.76 -6.82
N GLY A 74 1.93 2.75 -7.24
CA GLY A 74 3.39 2.75 -7.14
C GLY A 74 3.94 2.30 -5.78
N ALA A 75 3.14 1.64 -4.94
CA ALA A 75 3.59 1.02 -3.69
C ALA A 75 4.12 -0.39 -3.96
N ALA A 76 5.15 -0.50 -4.80
CA ALA A 76 5.64 -1.76 -5.36
C ALA A 76 6.02 -2.82 -4.30
N ARG A 77 6.68 -2.41 -3.21
CA ARG A 77 7.00 -3.33 -2.10
C ARG A 77 5.73 -3.92 -1.48
N LEU A 78 4.72 -3.07 -1.26
CA LEU A 78 3.48 -3.48 -0.63
C LEU A 78 2.67 -4.43 -1.53
N ALA A 79 2.60 -4.11 -2.82
CA ALA A 79 1.96 -4.95 -3.83
C ALA A 79 2.60 -6.34 -3.88
N TRP A 80 3.94 -6.41 -3.87
CA TRP A 80 4.65 -7.67 -3.92
C TRP A 80 4.38 -8.56 -2.69
N ILE A 81 4.47 -7.99 -1.48
CA ILE A 81 4.20 -8.76 -0.24
C ILE A 81 2.75 -9.24 -0.20
N ALA A 82 1.80 -8.38 -0.60
CA ALA A 82 0.41 -8.77 -0.69
C ALA A 82 0.18 -9.88 -1.73
N SER A 83 0.92 -9.87 -2.85
CA SER A 83 0.91 -10.94 -3.85
C SER A 83 1.34 -12.28 -3.24
N GLU A 84 2.47 -12.31 -2.53
CA GLU A 84 2.99 -13.54 -1.92
C GLU A 84 2.03 -14.12 -0.88
N ILE A 85 1.38 -13.28 -0.07
CA ILE A 85 0.40 -13.72 0.94
C ILE A 85 -0.86 -14.27 0.25
N HIS A 86 -1.29 -13.65 -0.84
CA HIS A 86 -2.52 -14.04 -1.54
C HIS A 86 -2.32 -15.27 -2.46
N GLU A 87 -1.14 -15.42 -3.07
CA GLU A 87 -0.88 -16.43 -4.10
C GLU A 87 -0.32 -17.74 -3.54
N ASP A 88 0.31 -17.71 -2.38
CA ASP A 88 0.79 -18.91 -1.70
C ASP A 88 -0.32 -19.53 -0.83
N THR A 89 -0.94 -20.58 -1.36
CA THR A 89 -2.00 -21.32 -0.69
C THR A 89 -1.47 -22.37 0.31
N SER A 90 -0.14 -22.46 0.49
CA SER A 90 0.47 -23.48 1.36
C SER A 90 0.59 -23.05 2.82
N TYR A 91 0.34 -21.77 3.13
CA TYR A 91 0.40 -21.27 4.50
C TYR A 91 -0.64 -21.91 5.40
N THR A 92 -0.19 -22.29 6.61
CA THR A 92 -1.11 -22.53 7.71
C THR A 92 -1.82 -21.24 8.11
N THR A 93 -2.97 -21.34 8.77
CA THR A 93 -3.69 -20.18 9.33
C THR A 93 -2.78 -19.28 10.16
N THR A 94 -1.97 -19.87 11.03
CA THR A 94 -1.04 -19.12 11.90
C THR A 94 0.01 -18.35 11.08
N GLU A 95 0.60 -18.97 10.07
CA GLU A 95 1.59 -18.32 9.20
C GLU A 95 0.97 -17.19 8.38
N LEU A 96 -0.24 -17.40 7.85
CA LEU A 96 -0.96 -16.39 7.09
C LEU A 96 -1.26 -15.16 7.96
N LEU A 97 -1.76 -15.37 9.18
CA LEU A 97 -2.04 -14.28 10.12
C LEU A 97 -0.75 -13.53 10.53
N GLN A 98 0.32 -14.26 10.80
CA GLN A 98 1.63 -13.66 11.14
C GLN A 98 2.16 -12.80 9.99
N ARG A 99 2.18 -13.34 8.77
CA ARG A 99 2.63 -12.61 7.57
C ARG A 99 1.75 -11.40 7.26
N SER A 100 0.44 -11.51 7.51
CA SER A 100 -0.49 -10.40 7.36
C SER A 100 -0.23 -9.30 8.39
N GLY A 101 0.22 -9.65 9.60
CA GLY A 101 0.72 -8.68 10.57
C GLY A 101 1.99 -7.94 10.08
N ASP A 102 2.92 -8.66 9.47
CA ASP A 102 4.12 -8.04 8.86
C ASP A 102 3.75 -7.12 7.68
N LEU A 103 2.76 -7.52 6.87
CA LEU A 103 2.19 -6.70 5.81
C LEU A 103 1.59 -5.39 6.35
N VAL A 104 0.86 -5.44 7.47
CA VAL A 104 0.32 -4.24 8.14
C VAL A 104 1.44 -3.27 8.51
N ASN A 105 2.55 -3.77 9.07
CA ASN A 105 3.70 -2.92 9.41
C ASN A 105 4.31 -2.23 8.18
N ILE A 106 4.42 -2.93 7.06
CA ILE A 106 4.93 -2.35 5.81
C ILE A 106 3.93 -1.35 5.21
N ALA A 107 2.63 -1.66 5.24
CA ALA A 107 1.58 -0.77 4.79
C ALA A 107 1.54 0.54 5.59
N GLN A 108 1.77 0.50 6.91
CA GLN A 108 1.90 1.71 7.73
C GLN A 108 3.13 2.56 7.34
N GLN A 109 4.27 1.93 7.04
CA GLN A 109 5.45 2.65 6.56
C GLN A 109 5.20 3.28 5.18
N THR A 110 4.54 2.55 4.28
CA THR A 110 4.10 3.05 2.97
C THR A 110 3.18 4.26 3.14
N LEU A 111 2.15 4.14 3.97
CA LEU A 111 1.21 5.22 4.26
C LEU A 111 1.94 6.48 4.73
N PHE A 112 2.86 6.35 5.70
CA PHE A 112 3.67 7.46 6.19
C PHE A 112 4.47 8.13 5.06
N ARG A 113 5.06 7.35 4.15
CA ARG A 113 5.81 7.89 3.00
C ARG A 113 4.93 8.67 2.03
N TYR A 114 3.74 8.16 1.71
CA TYR A 114 2.78 8.84 0.85
C TYR A 114 2.27 10.13 1.49
N GLN A 115 1.84 10.07 2.76
CA GLN A 115 1.40 11.25 3.50
C GLN A 115 2.49 12.32 3.56
N ALA A 116 3.75 11.95 3.82
CA ALA A 116 4.86 12.90 3.82
C ALA A 116 5.07 13.55 2.43
N HIS A 117 5.02 12.75 1.36
CA HIS A 117 5.20 13.24 0.00
C HIS A 117 4.11 14.26 -0.40
N PHE A 118 2.83 13.92 -0.23
CA PHE A 118 1.72 14.75 -0.70
C PHE A 118 1.32 15.88 0.28
N LYS A 119 1.72 15.79 1.57
CA LYS A 119 1.60 16.93 2.51
C LYS A 119 2.60 18.05 2.20
N ASP A 120 3.80 17.70 1.77
CA ASP A 120 4.83 18.68 1.38
C ASP A 120 4.50 19.37 0.04
N GLU A 121 3.84 18.67 -0.89
CA GLU A 121 3.36 19.28 -2.15
C GLU A 121 2.26 20.30 -1.92
N ASN A 122 1.33 20.03 -1.00
CA ASN A 122 0.29 20.99 -0.60
C ASN A 122 0.88 22.27 0.02
N LYS A 123 1.97 22.17 0.80
CA LYS A 123 2.66 23.34 1.34
C LYS A 123 3.35 24.18 0.26
N ARG A 124 3.88 23.54 -0.78
CA ARG A 124 4.58 24.24 -1.89
C ARG A 124 3.61 24.96 -2.82
N LYS A 125 2.39 24.45 -3.01
CA LYS A 125 1.33 25.12 -3.79
C LYS A 125 0.67 26.30 -3.06
N GLY A 126 0.87 26.43 -1.74
CA GLY A 126 0.30 27.51 -0.89
C GLY A 126 1.06 28.85 -0.88
N PHE A 127 1.94 29.10 -1.85
CA PHE A 127 2.63 30.39 -2.05
C PHE A 127 2.47 30.82 -3.51
N ASN A 128 1.27 31.24 -3.87
CA ASN A 128 0.95 32.08 -5.02
C ASN A 128 -0.51 32.54 -4.88
N ASP A 129 -0.74 33.39 -3.88
CA ASP A 129 -1.84 34.37 -3.87
C ASP A 129 -1.22 35.76 -4.03
#